data_AF-E9GKL8-F1
#
_entry.id   AF-E9GKL8-F1
#
_cell.length_a   1.000
_cell.length_b   1.000
_cell.length_c   1.000
_cell.angle_alpha   90.00
_cell.angle_beta   90.00
_cell.angle_gamma   90.00
#
_symmetry.space_group_name_H-M   'P 1'
#
loop_
_entity.id
_entity.type
_entity.pdbx_description
1 polymer ?
#
loop_
_entity_poly.entity_id
_entity_poly.type
_entity_poly.pdbx_seq_one_letter_code
_entity_poly.pdbx_strand_id
1 'polypeptide(L)'
;EPMISNFEKFNSNTGWTPEESSPLSDVMQALSKYSYHSTNRNLLLFDLQGGVIENGTVITDPIIMSSAREFGQTDLGDQGISTFFANHTCNKLC
;
A
#
# COMPACT_ATOMS: atom_id res chain seq x y z
N GLU A 1 -18.76 6.99 1.91
CA GLU A 1 -18.32 5.66 2.40
C GLU A 1 -18.99 5.36 3.74
N PRO A 2 -19.16 4.08 4.13
CA PRO A 2 -19.62 3.71 5.47
C PRO A 2 -18.58 4.09 6.54
N MET A 3 -19.00 4.26 7.80
CA MET A 3 -18.08 4.54 8.91
C MET A 3 -17.14 3.35 9.15
N ILE A 4 -15.84 3.62 9.18
CA ILE A 4 -14.79 2.62 9.45
C ILE A 4 -14.29 2.80 10.88
N SER A 5 -14.41 1.75 11.70
CA SER A 5 -13.86 1.68 13.06
C SER A 5 -12.45 1.06 13.06
N ASN A 6 -11.67 1.27 14.13
CA ASN A 6 -10.33 0.71 14.32
C ASN A 6 -9.37 1.03 13.16
N PHE A 7 -9.28 2.32 12.84
CA PHE A 7 -8.48 2.80 11.71
C PHE A 7 -6.99 2.66 11.97
N GLU A 8 -6.27 2.08 11.01
CA GLU A 8 -4.82 1.89 11.00
C GLU A 8 -4.26 2.28 9.63
N LYS A 9 -3.06 2.86 9.63
CA LYS A 9 -2.28 3.15 8.43
C LYS A 9 -1.14 2.13 8.32
N PHE A 10 -1.04 1.45 7.19
CA PHE A 10 -0.10 0.33 6.99
C PHE A 10 1.13 0.73 6.17
N ASN A 11 0.98 1.68 5.25
CA ASN A 11 2.08 2.36 4.59
C ASN A 11 1.66 3.76 4.12
N SER A 12 2.62 4.56 3.67
CA SER A 12 2.40 5.92 3.19
C SER A 12 3.14 6.20 1.91
N ASN A 13 2.58 7.07 1.06
CA ASN A 13 3.25 7.57 -0.14
C ASN A 13 4.53 8.39 0.13
N THR A 14 4.78 8.75 1.39
CA THR A 14 6.05 9.34 1.87
C THR A 14 7.14 8.30 2.16
N GLY A 15 6.83 7.00 2.03
CA GLY A 15 7.74 5.91 2.39
C GLY A 15 7.65 5.47 3.87
N TRP A 16 6.74 6.03 4.64
CA TRP A 16 6.52 5.59 6.03
C TRP A 16 5.93 4.18 6.08
N THR A 17 6.45 3.36 7.00
CA THR A 17 5.95 2.04 7.36
C THR A 17 6.09 1.84 8.88
N PRO A 18 5.29 0.96 9.51
CA PRO A 18 5.44 0.66 10.94
C PRO A 18 6.84 0.13 11.27
N GLU A 19 7.43 0.59 12.37
CA GLU A 19 8.75 0.12 12.84
C GLU A 19 8.71 -1.35 13.30
N GLU A 20 7.61 -1.74 13.96
CA GLU A 20 7.36 -3.12 14.37
C GLU A 20 6.51 -3.86 13.34
N SER A 21 6.97 -5.03 12.90
CA SER A 21 6.21 -5.89 12.01
C SER A 21 5.02 -6.51 12.76
N SER A 22 3.82 -6.35 12.22
CA SER A 22 2.64 -7.13 12.59
C SER A 22 2.23 -8.03 11.42
N PRO A 23 1.52 -9.16 11.64
CA PRO A 23 1.05 -10.00 10.56
C PRO A 23 0.23 -9.24 9.50
N LEU A 24 -0.55 -8.24 9.94
CA LEU A 24 -1.34 -7.41 9.03
C LEU A 24 -0.47 -6.41 8.26
N SER A 25 0.46 -5.73 8.93
CA SER A 25 1.44 -4.86 8.26
C SER A 25 2.24 -5.64 7.20
N ASP A 26 2.66 -6.87 7.52
CA ASP A 26 3.36 -7.74 6.59
C ASP A 26 2.53 -8.08 5.34
N VAL A 27 1.25 -8.41 5.55
CA VAL A 27 0.30 -8.66 4.45
C VAL A 27 0.14 -7.41 3.59
N MET A 28 0.05 -6.23 4.18
CA MET A 28 -0.14 -4.96 3.46
C MET A 28 1.11 -4.58 2.64
N GLN A 29 2.30 -4.78 3.19
CA GLN A 29 3.55 -4.61 2.44
C GLN A 29 3.65 -5.57 1.25
N ALA A 30 3.31 -6.84 1.48
CA ALA A 30 3.30 -7.85 0.43
C ALA A 30 2.24 -7.57 -0.64
N LEU A 31 1.05 -7.07 -0.25
CA LEU A 31 -0.03 -6.69 -1.16
C LEU A 31 0.40 -5.55 -2.09
N SER A 32 1.03 -4.50 -1.55
CA SER A 32 1.60 -3.42 -2.36
C SER A 32 2.60 -3.98 -3.37
N LYS A 33 3.60 -4.76 -2.95
CA LYS A 33 4.56 -5.39 -3.87
C LYS A 33 3.88 -6.30 -4.91
N TYR A 34 2.92 -7.11 -4.48
CA TYR A 34 2.18 -8.04 -5.34
C TYR A 34 1.38 -7.29 -6.41
N SER A 35 0.75 -6.17 -6.09
CA SER A 35 0.01 -5.36 -7.07
C SER A 35 0.91 -4.90 -8.22
N TYR A 36 2.15 -4.51 -7.92
CA TYR A 36 3.13 -4.12 -8.93
C TYR A 36 3.54 -5.30 -9.81
N HIS A 37 3.82 -6.46 -9.23
CA HIS A 37 4.22 -7.62 -10.04
C HIS A 37 3.06 -8.23 -10.84
N SER A 38 1.88 -8.34 -10.25
CA SER A 38 0.69 -8.91 -10.91
C SER A 38 0.20 -8.06 -12.09
N THR A 39 0.48 -6.76 -12.09
CA THR A 39 0.15 -5.84 -13.19
C THR A 39 1.29 -5.69 -14.20
N ASN A 40 2.27 -6.60 -14.22
CA ASN A 40 3.46 -6.50 -15.07
C ASN A 40 4.22 -5.19 -14.90
N ARG A 41 4.39 -4.75 -13.64
CA ARG A 41 5.13 -3.54 -13.27
C ARG A 41 4.49 -2.22 -13.72
N ASN A 42 3.18 -2.21 -13.94
CA ASN A 42 2.46 -1.02 -14.41
C ASN A 42 1.80 -0.24 -13.27
N LEU A 43 1.23 -0.91 -12.28
CA LEU A 43 0.43 -0.28 -11.22
C LEU A 43 0.90 -0.74 -9.84
N LEU A 44 1.13 0.21 -8.95
CA LEU A 44 1.44 -0.07 -7.55
C LEU A 44 0.31 0.47 -6.67
N LEU A 45 -0.31 -0.41 -5.89
CA LEU A 45 -1.25 -0.05 -4.83
C LEU A 45 -0.47 0.40 -3.59
N PHE A 46 -0.74 1.61 -3.12
CA PHE A 46 0.04 2.29 -2.10
C PHE A 46 -0.87 3.11 -1.15
N ASP A 47 -0.29 3.68 -0.10
CA ASP A 47 -1.00 4.42 0.97
C ASP A 47 -2.15 3.62 1.59
N LEU A 48 -1.88 2.34 1.89
CA LEU A 48 -2.85 1.41 2.42
C LEU A 48 -3.22 1.80 3.85
N GLN A 49 -4.51 2.05 4.06
CA GLN A 49 -5.09 2.43 5.34
C GLN A 49 -6.54 1.95 5.44
N GLY A 50 -7.05 1.81 6.65
CA GLY A 50 -8.44 1.45 6.89
C GLY A 50 -8.67 0.71 8.19
N GLY A 51 -9.79 0.00 8.30
CA GLY A 51 -10.28 -0.54 9.56
C GLY A 51 -10.05 -2.04 9.73
N VAL A 52 -9.60 -2.44 10.91
CA VAL A 52 -9.49 -3.85 11.30
C VAL A 52 -10.83 -4.33 11.90
N ILE A 53 -11.38 -5.39 11.32
CA ILE A 53 -12.63 -6.04 11.74
C ILE A 53 -12.37 -7.51 12.07
N GLU A 54 -13.30 -8.18 12.75
CA GLU A 54 -13.10 -9.56 13.25
C GLU A 54 -12.65 -10.56 12.18
N ASN A 55 -13.13 -10.39 10.93
CA ASN A 55 -12.87 -11.30 9.82
C ASN A 55 -11.95 -10.72 8.73
N GLY A 56 -11.19 -9.66 9.03
CA GLY A 56 -10.23 -9.10 8.08
C GLY A 56 -10.06 -7.59 8.18
N THR A 57 -9.80 -6.95 7.05
CA THR A 57 -9.50 -5.52 7.00
C THR A 57 -10.25 -4.89 5.85
N VAL A 58 -10.86 -3.74 6.12
CA VAL A 58 -11.42 -2.86 5.09
C VAL A 58 -10.33 -1.85 4.75
N ILE A 59 -9.91 -1.81 3.49
CA ILE A 59 -8.98 -0.79 2.98
C ILE A 59 -9.80 0.34 2.37
N THR A 60 -9.43 1.58 2.66
CA THR A 60 -10.04 2.77 2.04
C THR A 60 -8.96 3.75 1.56
N ASP A 61 -9.35 4.64 0.65
CA ASP A 61 -8.52 5.70 0.08
C ASP A 61 -7.11 5.26 -0.38
N PRO A 62 -6.94 4.10 -1.07
CA PRO A 62 -5.61 3.72 -1.55
C PRO A 62 -5.17 4.66 -2.67
N ILE A 63 -3.86 4.88 -2.76
CA ILE A 63 -3.24 5.53 -3.91
C ILE A 63 -2.85 4.46 -4.92
N ILE A 64 -3.13 4.70 -6.20
CA ILE A 64 -2.60 3.90 -7.30
C ILE A 64 -1.48 4.71 -7.94
N MET A 65 -0.27 4.18 -7.93
CA MET A 65 0.85 4.75 -8.65
C MET A 65 0.94 4.09 -10.04
N SER A 66 1.04 4.90 -11.08
CA SER A 66 1.16 4.43 -12.47
C SER A 66 2.21 5.22 -13.23
N SER A 67 2.95 4.58 -14.14
CA SER A 67 3.93 5.30 -14.97
C SER A 67 3.29 6.41 -15.81
N ALA A 68 2.01 6.26 -16.17
CA ALA A 68 1.23 7.25 -16.93
C ALA A 68 0.64 8.39 -16.07
N ARG A 69 0.70 8.29 -14.73
CA ARG A 69 0.08 9.23 -13.78
C ARG A 69 -1.41 9.43 -14.01
N GLU A 70 -2.14 8.34 -14.23
CA GLU A 70 -3.56 8.39 -14.62
C GLU A 70 -4.54 8.36 -13.43
N PHE A 71 -4.07 8.14 -12.20
CA PHE A 71 -4.93 7.97 -11.01
C PHE A 71 -4.98 9.19 -10.08
N GLY A 72 -5.06 10.39 -10.66
CA GLY A 72 -5.27 11.63 -9.93
C GLY A 72 -3.99 12.27 -9.37
N GLN A 73 -4.15 13.30 -8.55
CA GLN A 73 -3.02 14.16 -8.12
C GLN A 73 -2.02 13.46 -7.18
N THR A 74 -2.46 12.40 -6.52
CA THR A 74 -1.65 11.60 -5.60
C THR A 74 -0.83 10.53 -6.31
N ASP A 75 -1.06 10.32 -7.61
CA ASP A 75 -0.25 9.44 -8.45
C ASP A 75 1.07 10.14 -8.82
N LEU A 76 2.11 9.85 -8.05
CA LEU A 76 3.46 10.35 -8.26
C LEU A 76 4.21 9.59 -9.36
N GLY A 77 3.57 8.58 -9.96
CA GLY A 77 4.11 7.69 -10.97
C GLY A 77 5.39 6.99 -10.56
N ASP A 78 6.35 6.89 -11.49
CA ASP A 78 7.60 6.15 -11.28
C ASP A 78 8.40 6.61 -10.06
N GLN A 79 8.29 7.89 -9.68
CA GLN A 79 8.91 8.40 -8.46
C GLN A 79 8.30 7.77 -7.21
N GLY A 80 6.97 7.69 -7.13
CA GLY A 80 6.27 7.04 -6.02
C GLY A 80 6.58 5.54 -5.95
N ILE A 81 6.63 4.89 -7.12
CA ILE A 81 7.03 3.47 -7.23
C ILE A 81 8.45 3.27 -6.71
N SER A 82 9.39 4.11 -7.14
CA SER A 82 10.78 4.05 -6.68
C SER A 82 10.90 4.29 -5.17
N THR A 83 10.14 5.24 -4.61
CA THR A 83 10.13 5.51 -3.16
C THR A 83 9.62 4.32 -2.37
N PHE A 84 8.58 3.63 -2.84
CA PHE A 84 8.11 2.39 -2.21
C PHE A 84 9.22 1.34 -2.18
N PHE A 85 9.80 1.01 -3.34
CA PHE A 85 10.81 -0.05 -3.43
C PHE A 85 12.13 0.29 -2.74
N ALA A 86 12.48 1.57 -2.59
CA ALA A 86 13.66 1.99 -1.83
C ALA A 86 13.53 1.72 -0.33
N ASN A 87 12.30 1.74 0.21
CA ASN A 87 12.04 1.55 1.64
C ASN A 87 11.45 0.17 1.97
N HIS A 88 10.94 -0.55 0.96
CA HIS A 88 10.33 -1.86 1.14
C HIS A 88 11.39 -2.94 1.43
N THR A 89 11.17 -3.69 2.51
CA THR A 89 11.91 -4.92 2.81
C THR A 89 10.97 -6.11 2.61
N CYS A 90 11.34 -7.06 1.74
CA CYS A 90 10.53 -8.25 1.53
C CYS A 90 10.43 -9.09 2.80
N ASN A 91 9.21 -9.46 3.15
CA ASN A 91 8.92 -10.42 4.22
C ASN A 91 8.60 -11.82 3.62
N LYS A 92 8.19 -12.76 4.47
CA LYS A 92 7.89 -14.16 4.08
C LYS A 92 6.71 -14.33 3.10
N LEU A 93 5.92 -13.29 2.87
CA LEU A 93 4.74 -13.30 1.98
C LEU A 93 5.01 -12.68 0.60
N CYS A 94 6.18 -12.06 0.43
CA CYS A 94 6.62 -11.34 -0.77
C CYS A 94 7.16 -12.25 -1.87
#